data_AF-A0AAU5E7E0-F1
#
_entry.id   AF-A0AAU5E7E0-F1
#
_cell.length_a   1.000
_cell.length_b   1.000
_cell.length_c   1.000
_cell.angle_alpha   90.00
_cell.angle_beta   90.00
_cell.angle_gamma   90.00
#
_symmetry.space_group_name_H-M   'P 1'
#
loop_
_entity.id
_entity.type
_entity.pdbx_description
1 polymer ?
#
loop_
_entity_poly.entity_id
_entity_poly.type
_entity_poly.pdbx_seq_one_letter_code
_entity_poly.pdbx_strand_id
1 'polypeptide(L)'
;MKNTARSLAATFAVMAAAVVSALGVTAAPASAAPSGAQYDTACNVTYSYIAAGSHHGAGNVNYCRLWGGSIGVRSAPGSSSLVGTVNSANINWFRGDTLSSTFCSGSYCNNAWAFTEADNGNWGWVPEVYFSSSNSTWDPNLVSCDGNPGLCAPF
;
A
#
# COMPACT_ATOMS: atom_id res chain seq x y z
N MET A 1 -69.33 -6.48 57.94
CA MET A 1 -68.67 -7.77 57.62
C MET A 1 -67.88 -7.54 56.33
N LYS A 2 -66.54 -7.41 56.40
CA LYS A 2 -65.51 -8.40 55.96
C LYS A 2 -65.73 -8.87 54.50
N ASN A 3 -64.82 -8.90 53.51
CA ASN A 3 -63.37 -8.67 53.29
C ASN A 3 -63.20 -8.64 51.72
N THR A 4 -62.38 -7.78 51.07
CA THR A 4 -60.96 -8.00 50.57
C THR A 4 -60.78 -9.23 49.66
N ALA A 5 -60.10 -9.30 48.48
CA ALA A 5 -59.00 -8.60 47.77
C ALA A 5 -59.09 -8.94 46.24
N ARG A 6 -58.80 -8.07 45.24
CA ARG A 6 -57.52 -7.62 44.59
C ARG A 6 -56.53 -8.69 44.08
N SER A 7 -56.30 -8.75 42.75
CA SER A 7 -54.98 -8.71 42.03
C SER A 7 -55.18 -9.09 40.55
N LEU A 8 -54.87 -8.27 39.53
CA LEU A 8 -53.59 -7.78 38.97
C LEU A 8 -52.96 -8.70 37.90
N ALA A 9 -52.97 -8.24 36.64
CA ALA A 9 -51.98 -8.50 35.60
C ALA A 9 -52.11 -7.34 34.58
N ALA A 10 -51.35 -6.23 34.71
CA ALA A 10 -49.97 -5.99 34.30
C ALA A 10 -49.75 -6.23 32.78
N THR A 11 -49.80 -5.17 31.95
CA THR A 11 -48.66 -4.42 31.33
C THR A 11 -47.85 -5.32 30.37
N PHE A 12 -47.57 -5.00 29.10
CA PHE A 12 -46.71 -3.92 28.62
C PHE A 12 -46.92 -3.62 27.12
N ALA A 13 -47.11 -2.34 26.80
CA ALA A 13 -46.77 -1.78 25.50
C ALA A 13 -45.32 -1.29 25.56
N VAL A 14 -44.48 -1.66 24.58
CA VAL A 14 -43.17 -1.04 24.38
C VAL A 14 -43.09 -0.56 22.94
N MET A 15 -43.16 0.76 22.79
CA MET A 15 -42.77 1.49 21.60
C MET A 15 -41.25 1.33 21.42
N ALA A 16 -40.81 0.79 20.29
CA ALA A 16 -39.40 0.84 19.89
C ALA A 16 -39.23 1.93 18.82
N ALA A 17 -38.76 3.09 19.25
CA ALA A 17 -38.26 4.14 18.37
C ALA A 17 -36.88 3.72 17.83
N ALA A 18 -36.78 3.52 16.52
CA ALA A 18 -35.49 3.31 15.86
C ALA A 18 -34.81 4.66 15.61
N VAL A 19 -33.73 4.92 16.34
CA VAL A 19 -32.84 6.08 16.15
C VAL A 19 -31.96 5.79 14.93
N VAL A 20 -32.10 6.59 13.87
CA VAL A 20 -31.20 6.57 12.71
C VAL A 20 -30.00 7.46 13.03
N SER A 21 -28.89 6.86 13.45
CA SER A 21 -27.62 7.55 13.61
C SER A 21 -26.93 7.65 12.24
N ALA A 22 -27.03 8.82 11.60
CA ALA A 22 -26.27 9.15 10.40
C ALA A 22 -24.80 9.39 10.76
N LEU A 23 -23.92 8.42 10.47
CA LEU A 23 -22.47 8.67 10.44
C LEU A 23 -22.14 9.38 9.13
N GLY A 24 -21.87 10.68 9.22
CA GLY A 24 -21.23 11.44 8.16
C GLY A 24 -19.76 11.04 8.02
N VAL A 25 -19.48 10.14 7.08
CA VAL A 25 -18.12 9.89 6.61
C VAL A 25 -17.84 10.90 5.52
N THR A 26 -17.06 11.94 5.82
CA THR A 26 -16.49 12.81 4.80
C THR A 26 -15.38 12.02 4.10
N ALA A 27 -15.73 11.33 3.02
CA ALA A 27 -14.75 10.72 2.13
C ALA A 27 -13.90 11.84 1.52
N ALA A 28 -12.61 11.88 1.87
CA ALA A 28 -11.64 12.68 1.15
C ALA A 28 -11.64 12.28 -0.34
N PRO A 29 -11.40 13.20 -1.29
CA PRO A 29 -11.34 12.84 -2.69
C PRO A 29 -10.18 11.85 -2.89
N ALA A 30 -10.51 10.62 -3.28
CA ALA A 30 -9.53 9.71 -3.84
C ALA A 30 -9.04 10.33 -5.14
N SER A 31 -7.79 10.78 -5.17
CA SER A 31 -7.12 11.19 -6.40
C SER A 31 -7.24 10.04 -7.40
N ALA A 32 -8.00 10.25 -8.47
CA ALA A 32 -8.19 9.24 -9.50
C ALA A 32 -6.82 8.94 -10.13
N ALA A 33 -6.34 7.73 -9.94
CA ALA A 33 -5.15 7.21 -10.60
C ALA A 33 -5.33 7.30 -12.13
N PRO A 34 -4.33 7.76 -12.90
CA PRO A 34 -4.41 7.75 -14.35
C PRO A 34 -4.70 6.34 -14.86
N SER A 35 -5.69 6.20 -15.75
CA SER A 35 -6.04 4.92 -16.37
C SER A 35 -4.85 4.37 -17.17
N GLY A 36 -4.51 3.11 -16.94
CA GLY A 36 -3.35 2.43 -17.52
C GLY A 36 -3.32 2.45 -19.05
N ALA A 37 -2.51 3.36 -19.60
CA ALA A 37 -1.97 3.25 -20.95
C ALA A 37 -0.66 2.44 -20.90
N GLN A 38 -0.39 1.71 -21.98
CA GLN A 38 0.70 0.74 -22.11
C GLN A 38 2.08 1.43 -22.03
N TYR A 39 2.93 0.98 -21.11
CA TYR A 39 4.35 1.36 -21.04
C TYR A 39 5.20 0.10 -21.25
N ASP A 40 6.20 0.19 -22.13
CA ASP A 40 7.13 -0.89 -22.51
C ASP A 40 8.30 -1.06 -21.52
N THR A 41 8.48 -0.12 -20.60
CA THR A 41 9.38 -0.18 -19.45
C THR A 41 8.59 -0.37 -18.15
N ALA A 42 9.11 -1.19 -17.21
CA ALA A 42 8.43 -1.44 -15.94
C ALA A 42 8.25 -0.14 -15.14
N CYS A 43 9.26 0.71 -15.12
CA CYS A 43 9.19 2.06 -14.56
C CYS A 43 9.11 3.12 -15.65
N ASN A 44 8.34 4.19 -15.41
CA ASN A 44 8.36 5.40 -16.25
C ASN A 44 9.59 6.25 -15.91
N VAL A 45 10.34 6.72 -16.92
CA VAL A 45 11.50 7.64 -16.78
C VAL A 45 11.16 9.00 -16.19
N THR A 46 9.87 9.36 -16.15
CA THR A 46 9.43 10.65 -15.65
C THR A 46 9.16 10.59 -14.14
N TYR A 47 10.08 11.18 -13.38
CA TYR A 47 9.87 11.47 -11.97
C TYR A 47 8.61 12.31 -11.77
N SER A 48 7.69 11.80 -10.97
CA SER A 48 6.54 12.54 -10.51
C SER A 48 6.82 13.08 -9.12
N TYR A 49 6.59 14.37 -8.90
CA TYR A 49 6.62 14.94 -7.56
C TYR A 49 5.33 14.58 -6.84
N ILE A 50 5.46 13.92 -5.69
CA ILE A 50 4.35 13.71 -4.75
C ILE A 50 4.47 14.71 -3.60
N ALA A 51 3.34 15.28 -3.20
CA ALA A 51 3.26 16.09 -1.99
C ALA A 51 3.42 15.19 -0.75
N ALA A 52 3.68 15.81 0.41
CA ALA A 52 3.68 15.07 1.66
C ALA A 52 2.26 14.54 1.96
N GLY A 53 2.17 13.30 2.43
CA GLY A 53 0.96 12.62 2.84
C GLY A 53 1.05 12.15 4.28
N SER A 54 0.04 11.40 4.74
CA SER A 54 0.00 10.87 6.11
C SER A 54 1.10 9.83 6.40
N HIS A 55 1.72 9.28 5.37
CA HIS A 55 2.68 8.16 5.47
C HIS A 55 4.01 8.43 4.74
N HIS A 56 4.16 9.60 4.13
CA HIS A 56 5.37 9.97 3.39
C HIS A 56 5.61 11.48 3.38
N GLY A 57 6.89 11.86 3.39
CA GLY A 57 7.30 13.21 3.02
C GLY A 57 7.14 13.46 1.52
N ALA A 58 7.20 14.72 1.12
CA ALA A 58 7.19 15.07 -0.30
C ALA A 58 8.47 14.57 -1.00
N GLY A 59 8.41 14.37 -2.31
CA GLY A 59 9.59 13.94 -3.07
C GLY A 59 9.29 13.47 -4.49
N ASN A 60 10.36 13.16 -5.21
CA ASN A 60 10.28 12.60 -6.56
C ASN A 60 10.17 11.07 -6.48
N VAL A 61 9.28 10.50 -7.28
CA VAL A 61 9.04 9.06 -7.36
C VAL A 61 8.88 8.63 -8.80
N ASN A 62 9.20 7.36 -9.07
CA ASN A 62 8.87 6.70 -10.34
C ASN A 62 7.68 5.78 -10.12
N TYR A 63 6.72 5.84 -11.03
CA TYR A 63 5.62 4.88 -11.06
C TYR A 63 6.06 3.65 -11.84
N CYS A 64 5.94 2.49 -11.20
CA CYS A 64 6.34 1.24 -11.79
C CYS A 64 5.21 0.21 -11.77
N ARG A 65 5.07 -0.53 -12.86
CA ARG A 65 4.10 -1.59 -13.01
C ARG A 65 4.68 -2.91 -12.54
N LEU A 66 3.98 -3.50 -11.57
CA LEU A 66 4.35 -4.78 -10.97
C LEU A 66 3.53 -5.95 -11.54
N TRP A 67 3.99 -7.16 -11.29
CA TRP A 67 3.26 -8.42 -11.49
C TRP A 67 3.29 -9.26 -10.20
N GLY A 68 2.44 -10.27 -10.11
CA GLY A 68 2.50 -11.24 -9.00
C GLY A 68 1.45 -11.05 -7.90
N GLY A 69 0.39 -10.27 -8.14
CA GLY A 69 -0.72 -10.12 -7.19
C GLY A 69 -0.33 -9.26 -5.99
N SER A 70 -0.30 -9.86 -4.80
CA SER A 70 0.11 -9.20 -3.55
C SER A 70 1.58 -9.49 -3.26
N ILE A 71 2.41 -8.45 -3.28
CA ILE A 71 3.86 -8.55 -3.14
C ILE A 71 4.26 -8.07 -1.74
N GLY A 72 5.05 -8.87 -1.02
CA GLY A 72 5.56 -8.49 0.29
C GLY A 72 6.61 -7.38 0.21
N VAL A 73 6.42 -6.31 0.99
CA VAL A 73 7.41 -5.24 1.19
C VAL A 73 8.26 -5.62 2.40
N ARG A 74 9.58 -5.71 2.22
CA ARG A 74 10.53 -6.19 3.24
C ARG A 74 11.18 -5.04 3.99
N SER A 75 11.57 -5.30 5.24
CA SER A 75 12.22 -4.29 6.09
C SER A 75 13.59 -3.85 5.59
N ALA A 76 14.28 -4.70 4.83
CA ALA A 76 15.57 -4.44 4.20
C ALA A 76 15.72 -5.31 2.95
N PRO A 77 16.60 -4.95 1.99
CA PRO A 77 16.95 -5.81 0.88
C PRO A 77 17.42 -7.19 1.39
N GLY A 78 16.83 -8.26 0.88
CA GLY A 78 17.15 -9.64 1.30
C GLY A 78 16.54 -10.12 2.61
N SER A 79 15.92 -9.23 3.39
CA SER A 79 15.31 -9.60 4.68
C SER A 79 14.09 -10.51 4.46
N SER A 80 13.89 -11.50 5.32
CA SER A 80 12.64 -12.28 5.36
C SER A 80 11.49 -11.53 6.04
N SER A 81 11.78 -10.48 6.81
CA SER A 81 10.79 -9.70 7.55
C SER A 81 9.99 -8.78 6.63
N LEU A 82 8.66 -8.84 6.72
CA LEU A 82 7.73 -8.00 5.97
C LEU A 82 7.26 -6.82 6.83
N VAL A 83 7.18 -5.65 6.23
CA VAL A 83 6.61 -4.42 6.82
C VAL A 83 5.22 -4.09 6.25
N GLY A 84 4.83 -4.75 5.17
CA GLY A 84 3.52 -4.61 4.53
C GLY A 84 3.47 -5.35 3.20
N THR A 85 2.49 -4.99 2.37
CA THR A 85 2.32 -5.50 1.02
C THR A 85 1.98 -4.37 0.07
N VAL A 86 2.29 -4.57 -1.22
CA VAL A 86 1.74 -3.76 -2.32
C VAL A 86 0.94 -4.65 -3.26
N ASN A 87 -0.18 -4.14 -3.75
CA ASN A 87 -0.95 -4.82 -4.79
C ASN A 87 -0.46 -4.41 -6.18
N SER A 88 -0.08 -5.39 -7.00
CA SER A 88 0.36 -5.18 -8.39
C SER A 88 -0.73 -4.61 -9.33
N ALA A 89 -2.01 -4.73 -8.95
CA ALA A 89 -3.11 -4.09 -9.68
C ALA A 89 -3.19 -2.57 -9.42
N ASN A 90 -2.54 -2.08 -8.36
CA ASN A 90 -2.43 -0.66 -8.07
C ASN A 90 -1.26 -0.02 -8.82
N ILE A 91 -1.31 1.30 -8.93
CA ILE A 91 -0.14 2.09 -9.30
C ILE A 91 0.75 2.17 -8.06
N ASN A 92 1.96 1.60 -8.17
CA ASN A 92 2.95 1.63 -7.11
C ASN A 92 4.05 2.61 -7.49
N TRP A 93 4.58 3.30 -6.49
CA TRP A 93 5.60 4.31 -6.67
C TRP A 93 6.85 3.96 -5.88
N PHE A 94 7.99 4.33 -6.44
CA PHE A 94 9.31 3.91 -5.98
C PHE A 94 10.22 5.11 -5.95
N ARG A 95 11.00 5.27 -4.88
CA ARG A 95 11.96 6.39 -4.76
C ARG A 95 13.30 6.10 -5.41
N GLY A 96 13.68 4.84 -5.44
CA GLY A 96 14.97 4.39 -5.93
C GLY A 96 15.18 2.91 -5.66
N ASP A 97 16.40 2.45 -5.91
CA ASP A 97 16.80 1.05 -5.83
C ASP A 97 18.23 0.82 -5.33
N THR A 98 18.54 -0.41 -4.93
CA THR A 98 19.86 -0.83 -4.45
C THR A 98 20.15 -2.27 -4.86
N LEU A 99 21.43 -2.59 -5.02
CA LEU A 99 21.88 -3.95 -5.29
C LEU A 99 22.15 -4.65 -3.95
N SER A 100 21.60 -5.85 -3.79
CA SER A 100 21.79 -6.64 -2.57
C SER A 100 21.71 -8.13 -2.85
N SER A 101 21.19 -8.93 -1.90
CA SER A 101 21.02 -10.37 -2.07
C SER A 101 20.10 -10.71 -3.24
N THR A 102 20.35 -11.84 -3.89
CA THR A 102 19.47 -12.34 -4.96
C THR A 102 18.17 -12.87 -4.38
N PHE A 103 17.05 -12.44 -4.93
CA PHE A 103 15.73 -12.99 -4.67
C PHE A 103 15.22 -13.72 -5.92
N CYS A 104 14.55 -14.86 -5.71
CA CYS A 104 13.96 -15.64 -6.79
C CYS A 104 12.46 -15.89 -6.54
N SER A 105 11.67 -15.78 -7.61
CA SER A 105 10.25 -16.15 -7.67
C SER A 105 10.03 -17.03 -8.89
N GLY A 106 9.81 -18.33 -8.67
CA GLY A 106 9.82 -19.31 -9.76
C GLY A 106 11.17 -19.33 -10.47
N SER A 107 11.17 -19.15 -11.80
CA SER A 107 12.38 -19.07 -12.62
C SER A 107 12.98 -17.66 -12.75
N TYR A 108 12.36 -16.64 -12.12
CA TYR A 108 12.83 -15.26 -12.18
C TYR A 108 13.72 -14.97 -10.98
N CYS A 109 14.95 -14.53 -11.22
CA CYS A 109 15.88 -14.12 -10.17
C CYS A 109 16.46 -12.74 -10.50
N ASN A 110 16.58 -11.89 -9.47
CA ASN A 110 17.18 -10.56 -9.57
C ASN A 110 17.81 -10.20 -8.21
N ASN A 111 18.86 -9.39 -8.21
CA ASN A 111 19.53 -8.88 -7.01
C ASN A 111 19.28 -7.38 -6.78
N ALA A 112 18.50 -6.73 -7.64
CA ALA A 112 18.01 -5.37 -7.46
C ALA A 112 16.75 -5.31 -6.59
N TRP A 113 16.68 -4.27 -5.77
CA TRP A 113 15.64 -4.04 -4.78
C TRP A 113 15.17 -2.60 -4.84
N ALA A 114 13.87 -2.39 -5.03
CA ALA A 114 13.27 -1.07 -5.14
C ALA A 114 12.60 -0.65 -3.83
N PHE A 115 12.80 0.61 -3.42
CA PHE A 115 12.26 1.19 -2.20
C PHE A 115 10.88 1.81 -2.44
N THR A 116 9.88 1.38 -1.67
CA THR A 116 8.47 1.74 -1.86
C THR A 116 7.72 1.85 -0.54
N GLU A 117 6.59 2.54 -0.59
CA GLU A 117 5.59 2.56 0.48
C GLU A 117 4.60 1.39 0.26
N ALA A 118 4.42 0.57 1.29
CA ALA A 118 3.40 -0.47 1.31
C ALA A 118 2.00 0.14 1.42
N ASP A 119 0.97 -0.64 1.07
CA ASP A 119 -0.44 -0.22 1.13
C ASP A 119 -0.90 0.18 2.56
N ASN A 120 -0.12 -0.16 3.60
CA ASN A 120 -0.36 0.21 5.00
C ASN A 120 0.45 1.44 5.46
N GLY A 121 1.16 2.11 4.55
CA GLY A 121 1.99 3.29 4.85
C GLY A 121 3.40 3.00 5.34
N ASN A 122 3.77 1.73 5.55
CA ASN A 122 5.13 1.39 5.96
C ASN A 122 6.08 1.35 4.77
N TRP A 123 7.29 1.84 4.98
CA TRP A 123 8.33 1.89 3.96
C TRP A 123 9.25 0.68 4.00
N GLY A 124 9.61 0.17 2.82
CA GLY A 124 10.55 -0.93 2.71
C GLY A 124 10.87 -1.29 1.26
N TRP A 125 11.24 -2.54 1.04
CA TRP A 125 11.90 -2.98 -0.18
C TRP A 125 11.15 -4.11 -0.87
N VAL A 126 10.96 -3.96 -2.17
CA VAL A 126 10.39 -4.98 -3.05
C VAL A 126 11.46 -5.46 -4.01
N PRO A 127 11.66 -6.78 -4.21
CA PRO A 127 12.64 -7.26 -5.17
C PRO A 127 12.15 -6.98 -6.58
N GLU A 128 13.04 -6.50 -7.44
CA GLU A 128 12.68 -6.10 -8.80
C GLU A 128 12.23 -7.25 -9.68
N VAL A 129 12.38 -8.51 -9.24
CA VAL A 129 11.80 -9.66 -9.96
C VAL A 129 10.33 -9.44 -10.30
N TYR A 130 9.58 -8.70 -9.47
CA TYR A 130 8.16 -8.41 -9.66
C TYR A 130 7.86 -7.26 -10.64
N PHE A 131 8.87 -6.68 -11.28
CA PHE A 131 8.72 -5.58 -12.20
C PHE A 131 8.46 -6.16 -13.59
N SER A 132 7.46 -5.61 -14.28
CA SER A 132 6.92 -6.17 -15.54
C SER A 132 7.90 -6.20 -16.73
N SER A 133 9.13 -5.70 -16.57
CA SER A 133 10.21 -5.69 -17.58
C SER A 133 11.58 -6.15 -17.06
N SER A 134 11.74 -6.58 -15.79
CA SER A 134 13.06 -6.98 -15.27
C SER A 134 13.28 -8.49 -15.47
N ASN A 135 13.65 -8.89 -16.68
CA ASN A 135 14.31 -10.18 -16.89
C ASN A 135 15.82 -9.98 -16.69
N SER A 136 16.26 -10.14 -15.43
CA SER A 136 17.68 -10.27 -15.00
C SER A 136 18.55 -9.01 -14.95
N THR A 137 18.02 -7.80 -15.09
CA THR A 137 18.82 -6.57 -14.95
C THR A 137 18.06 -5.53 -14.13
N TRP A 138 18.82 -4.76 -13.35
CA TRP A 138 18.43 -3.50 -12.68
C TRP A 138 17.55 -2.63 -13.58
N ASP A 139 16.46 -2.06 -13.05
CA ASP A 139 15.64 -1.09 -13.80
C ASP A 139 16.38 0.24 -13.97
N PRO A 140 16.80 0.62 -15.18
CA PRO A 140 17.61 1.83 -15.40
C PRO A 140 16.85 3.14 -15.10
N ASN A 141 15.54 3.07 -14.87
CA ASN A 141 14.71 4.24 -14.62
C ASN A 141 14.52 4.54 -13.12
N LEU A 142 15.03 3.69 -12.23
CA LEU A 142 15.13 3.99 -10.80
C LEU A 142 16.50 4.63 -10.48
N VAL A 143 16.48 5.62 -9.57
CA VAL A 143 17.72 6.22 -9.07
C VAL A 143 18.32 5.31 -8.01
N SER A 144 19.61 5.01 -8.16
CA SER A 144 20.36 4.27 -7.16
C SER A 144 20.40 4.99 -5.80
N CYS A 145 19.97 4.28 -4.75
CA CYS A 145 20.10 4.66 -3.36
C CYS A 145 21.56 4.60 -2.86
N ASP A 146 22.44 3.83 -3.52
CA ASP A 146 23.80 3.56 -3.03
C ASP A 146 24.68 4.82 -3.05
N GLY A 147 24.45 5.72 -4.02
CA GLY A 147 25.10 7.03 -4.09
C GLY A 147 24.41 8.12 -3.25
N ASN A 148 23.21 7.86 -2.74
CA ASN A 148 22.41 8.82 -1.98
C ASN A 148 21.46 8.10 -0.99
N PRO A 149 21.95 7.66 0.18
CA PRO A 149 21.14 6.86 1.10
C PRO A 149 19.92 7.62 1.66
N GLY A 150 19.94 8.96 1.64
CA GLY A 150 18.79 9.78 2.03
C GLY A 150 17.60 9.67 1.08
N LEU A 151 17.81 9.20 -0.16
CA LEU A 151 16.74 8.95 -1.12
C LEU A 151 15.81 7.80 -0.67
N CYS A 152 16.39 6.80 0.00
CA CYS A 152 15.75 5.54 0.36
C CYS A 152 15.73 5.32 1.87
N ALA A 153 15.50 6.41 2.60
CA ALA A 153 15.26 6.41 4.02
C ALA A 153 13.76 6.62 4.29
N PRO A 154 13.17 5.91 5.28
CA PRO A 154 11.84 6.23 5.77
C PRO A 154 11.81 7.64 6.38
N PHE A 155 10.67 8.31 6.26
CA PHE A 155 10.41 9.66 6.81
C PHE A 155 10.17 9.64 8.32
#